data_AF-A0A4Q7WQI0-F1
#
_entry.id   AF-A0A4Q7WQI0-F1
#
_cell.length_a   1.000
_cell.length_b   1.000
_cell.length_c   1.000
_cell.angle_alpha   90.00
_cell.angle_beta   90.00
_cell.angle_gamma   90.00
#
_symmetry.space_group_name_H-M   'P 1'
#
loop_
_entity.id
_entity.type
_entity.pdbx_description
1 polymer ?
#
loop_
_entity_poly.entity_id
_entity_poly.type
_entity_poly.pdbx_seq_one_letter_code
_entity_poly.pdbx_strand_id
1 'polypeptide(L)'
;MIRRLVFVLVALAGAVVCLLLWRVGQASWQWGFLPWLYLVAGLIAWDRQPRNRTGILLVLTGIAYLMFLFEGPHIPLVWTIGVAFEQAYLPALVALLLSFPSGRLTRRWEQLAVLGAGLAMVCWTTIPILGIDPSDFACSDCPPDLNLLHAGPGVVSLLDRIYAAFPARVYFMVPMFVGLAVVCVVRWWRASRPLRRISGPVLVAAVPLLLAMSAQIIANHLKLYDTHPGISQAINLVAVYAGLVHPVAILVGLSLGWARQARIGELVTELAEHSGLDLVERTMARVLGDPCLAIGRWDTGRQRFLTSTGAALDLPRAGSTQSTTYLEHDGRPMVAVVHDRALLDGGDLLNSAGAAVRMAVDNDRLRTELSAQLAEVRASRSRIVVAADNERRRLERDLHDGAQQRLVSLALDARTAAAKLAAGDDPAVADSVAAIADGLTTALAELRELARGIHPSILVDEGLVPALRSLSERSAVPVRLLAVPPERFEPAIEAVAYFVISEALANAAKHASAEEVSVAVRRVDGRLLVEIRDDGKGGADPEGSGLRGLADRVAAVDGRLSVDSPPGRGTSVLAEIPCVS
;
A
#
# COMPACT_ATOMS: atom_id res chain seq x y z
N MET A 1 -21.20 18.89 22.85
CA MET A 1 -21.49 19.49 24.17
C MET A 1 -22.58 18.72 24.93
N ILE A 2 -23.77 18.50 24.34
CA ILE A 2 -24.89 17.77 24.97
C ILE A 2 -24.51 16.37 25.48
N ARG A 3 -23.77 15.56 24.71
CA ARG A 3 -23.37 14.20 25.10
C ARG A 3 -22.45 14.16 26.34
N ARG A 4 -21.53 15.12 26.45
CA ARG A 4 -20.63 15.23 27.61
C ARG A 4 -21.40 15.63 28.88
N LEU A 5 -22.44 16.46 28.74
CA LEU A 5 -23.32 16.82 29.85
C LEU A 5 -24.13 15.60 30.35
N VAL A 6 -24.72 14.83 29.43
CA VAL A 6 -25.44 13.59 29.74
C VAL A 6 -24.52 12.58 30.43
N PHE A 7 -23.28 12.45 29.95
CA PHE A 7 -22.27 11.59 30.58
C PHE A 7 -22.00 11.96 32.04
N VAL A 8 -21.76 13.25 32.32
CA VAL A 8 -21.50 13.74 33.67
C VAL A 8 -22.70 13.51 34.59
N LEU A 9 -23.92 13.78 34.10
CA LEU A 9 -25.16 13.56 34.87
C LEU A 9 -25.38 12.08 35.20
N VAL A 10 -25.17 11.18 34.24
CA VAL A 10 -25.33 9.72 34.45
C VAL A 10 -24.28 9.18 35.41
N ALA A 11 -23.02 9.62 35.30
CA ALA A 11 -21.97 9.21 36.23
C ALA A 11 -22.23 9.71 37.66
N LEU A 12 -22.68 10.96 37.81
CA LEU A 12 -23.07 11.54 39.10
C LEU A 12 -24.27 10.83 39.73
N ALA A 13 -25.32 10.58 38.94
CA ALA A 13 -26.50 9.86 39.41
C ALA A 13 -26.14 8.45 39.89
N GLY A 14 -25.29 7.73 39.15
CA GLY A 14 -24.79 6.42 39.56
C GLY A 14 -23.97 6.45 40.84
N ALA A 15 -23.06 7.42 40.97
CA ALA A 15 -22.25 7.59 42.18
C ALA A 15 -23.13 7.86 43.41
N VAL A 16 -24.14 8.72 43.28
CA VAL A 16 -25.09 9.02 44.38
C VAL A 16 -25.91 7.79 44.77
N VAL A 17 -26.47 7.06 43.79
CA VAL A 17 -27.25 5.84 44.05
C VAL A 17 -26.39 4.77 44.74
N CYS A 18 -25.16 4.54 44.29
CA CYS A 18 -24.25 3.60 44.95
C CYS A 18 -23.89 4.00 46.37
N LEU A 19 -23.63 5.29 46.61
CA LEU A 19 -23.29 5.80 47.93
C LEU A 19 -24.46 5.67 48.90
N LEU A 20 -25.70 5.86 48.42
CA LEU A 20 -26.92 5.63 49.19
C LEU A 20 -27.11 4.13 49.50
N LEU A 21 -27.01 3.25 48.51
CA LEU A 21 -27.18 1.80 48.71
C LEU A 21 -26.12 1.20 49.64
N TRP A 22 -24.87 1.66 49.52
CA TRP A 22 -23.79 1.25 50.41
C TRP A 22 -24.03 1.73 51.85
N ARG A 23 -24.46 2.98 52.03
CA ARG A 23 -24.72 3.58 53.35
C ARG A 23 -25.89 2.91 54.09
N VAL A 24 -26.86 2.37 53.36
CA VAL A 24 -28.01 1.63 53.93
C VAL A 24 -27.65 0.18 54.29
N GLY A 25 -26.41 -0.28 54.00
CA GLY A 25 -25.96 -1.63 54.36
C GLY A 25 -26.68 -2.75 53.59
N GLN A 26 -27.33 -2.41 52.47
CA GLN A 26 -28.01 -3.38 51.61
C GLN A 26 -27.01 -4.37 51.02
N ALA A 27 -27.23 -5.66 51.22
CA ALA A 27 -26.39 -6.76 50.75
C ALA A 27 -26.28 -6.83 49.19
N SER A 28 -27.04 -6.00 48.48
CA SER A 28 -27.22 -6.00 47.03
C SER A 28 -26.66 -4.76 46.31
N TRP A 29 -25.83 -3.91 46.97
CA TRP A 29 -25.28 -2.69 46.36
C TRP A 29 -24.58 -2.91 45.00
N GLN A 30 -24.04 -4.11 44.78
CA GLN A 30 -23.38 -4.55 43.53
C GLN A 30 -24.36 -4.52 42.34
N TRP A 31 -25.61 -4.92 42.56
CA TRP A 31 -26.68 -4.87 41.56
C TRP A 31 -27.11 -3.43 41.26
N GLY A 32 -26.97 -2.53 42.23
CA GLY A 32 -27.17 -1.10 42.01
C GLY A 32 -26.08 -0.45 41.15
N PHE A 33 -24.84 -0.95 41.18
CA PHE A 33 -23.72 -0.38 40.42
C PHE A 33 -23.64 -0.87 38.97
N LEU A 34 -24.03 -2.12 38.74
CA LEU A 34 -23.97 -2.77 37.43
C LEU A 34 -24.64 -1.96 36.28
N PRO A 35 -25.88 -1.44 36.41
CA PRO A 35 -26.52 -0.66 35.35
C PRO A 35 -25.69 0.56 34.93
N TRP A 36 -25.10 1.25 35.90
CA TRP A 36 -24.31 2.46 35.67
C TRP A 36 -23.01 2.18 34.94
N LEU A 37 -22.36 1.05 35.21
CA LEU A 37 -21.18 0.63 34.44
C LEU A 37 -21.51 0.44 32.96
N TYR A 38 -22.64 -0.20 32.64
CA TYR A 38 -23.10 -0.36 31.26
C TYR A 38 -23.45 0.97 30.61
N LEU A 39 -24.12 1.88 31.33
CA LEU A 39 -24.45 3.22 30.84
C LEU A 39 -23.20 4.05 30.54
N VAL A 40 -22.26 4.13 31.48
CA VAL A 40 -21.00 4.87 31.35
C VAL A 40 -20.18 4.27 30.21
N ALA A 41 -20.05 2.94 30.15
CA ALA A 41 -19.35 2.27 29.07
C ALA A 41 -20.00 2.50 27.70
N GLY A 42 -21.33 2.41 27.64
CA GLY A 42 -22.09 2.66 26.42
C GLY A 42 -21.94 4.09 25.94
N LEU A 43 -21.99 5.08 26.83
CA LEU A 43 -21.79 6.49 26.50
C LEU A 43 -20.37 6.79 26.00
N ILE A 44 -19.34 6.21 26.64
CA ILE A 44 -17.95 6.34 26.17
C ILE A 44 -17.79 5.73 24.77
N ALA A 45 -18.29 4.50 24.58
CA ALA A 45 -18.24 3.82 23.29
C ALA A 45 -19.01 4.58 22.20
N TRP A 46 -20.17 5.13 22.54
CA TRP A 46 -21.03 5.87 21.61
C TRP A 46 -20.44 7.24 21.25
N ASP A 47 -19.79 7.93 22.18
CA ASP A 47 -19.10 9.20 21.90
C ASP A 47 -17.88 8.99 20.99
N ARG A 48 -17.11 7.92 21.23
CA ARG A 48 -15.89 7.61 20.47
C ARG A 48 -16.17 7.01 19.09
N GLN A 49 -17.22 6.19 18.93
CA GLN A 49 -17.62 5.61 17.64
C GLN A 49 -19.14 5.71 17.42
N PRO A 50 -19.65 6.88 16.98
CA PRO A 50 -21.09 7.10 16.81
C PRO A 50 -21.78 6.17 15.81
N ARG A 51 -21.02 5.67 14.82
CA ARG A 51 -21.50 4.73 13.79
C ARG A 51 -21.57 3.28 14.30
N ASN A 52 -20.82 2.94 15.35
CA ASN A 52 -20.84 1.61 15.93
C ASN A 52 -22.00 1.51 16.94
N ARG A 53 -22.94 0.60 16.67
CA ARG A 53 -24.14 0.43 17.51
C ARG A 53 -23.85 -0.26 18.84
N THR A 54 -22.66 -0.82 19.05
CA THR A 54 -22.27 -1.45 20.33
C THR A 54 -22.42 -0.49 21.51
N GLY A 55 -22.12 0.80 21.34
CA GLY A 55 -22.33 1.81 22.38
C GLY A 55 -23.81 1.98 22.76
N ILE A 56 -24.70 2.03 21.77
CA ILE A 56 -26.16 2.13 21.99
C ILE A 56 -26.67 0.85 22.68
N LEU A 57 -26.22 -0.32 22.24
CA LEU A 57 -26.60 -1.60 22.86
C LEU A 57 -26.16 -1.69 24.31
N LEU A 58 -24.95 -1.24 24.65
CA LEU A 58 -24.49 -1.12 26.05
C LEU A 58 -25.38 -0.21 26.88
N VAL A 59 -25.77 0.97 26.33
CA VAL A 59 -26.70 1.88 27.00
C VAL A 59 -28.05 1.21 27.22
N LEU A 60 -28.62 0.55 26.20
CA LEU A 60 -29.90 -0.16 26.30
C LEU A 60 -29.83 -1.30 27.34
N THR A 61 -28.75 -2.07 27.36
CA THR A 61 -28.52 -3.08 28.40
C THR A 61 -28.46 -2.45 29.79
N GLY A 62 -27.77 -1.32 29.96
CA GLY A 62 -27.72 -0.57 31.21
C GLY A 62 -29.09 -0.04 31.66
N ILE A 63 -29.86 0.55 30.74
CA ILE A 63 -31.24 1.00 31.01
C ILE A 63 -32.12 -0.19 31.44
N ALA A 64 -31.99 -1.33 30.76
CA ALA A 64 -32.76 -2.50 31.10
C ALA A 64 -32.38 -3.07 32.48
N TYR A 65 -31.10 -3.04 32.86
CA TYR A 65 -30.67 -3.39 34.21
C TYR A 65 -31.16 -2.42 35.29
N LEU A 66 -31.49 -1.16 34.95
CA LEU A 66 -32.06 -0.23 35.94
C LEU A 66 -33.41 -0.71 36.48
N MET A 67 -34.13 -1.57 35.77
CA MET A 67 -35.42 -2.12 36.22
C MET A 67 -35.28 -2.89 37.55
N PHE A 68 -34.12 -3.49 37.80
CA PHE A 68 -33.82 -4.17 39.08
C PHE A 68 -33.87 -3.22 40.29
N LEU A 69 -33.54 -1.94 40.10
CA LEU A 69 -33.62 -0.95 41.19
C LEU A 69 -35.07 -0.64 41.60
N PHE A 70 -36.05 -1.01 40.78
CA PHE A 70 -37.47 -0.74 41.04
C PHE A 70 -38.11 -1.81 41.93
N GLU A 71 -37.40 -2.88 42.26
CA GLU A 71 -37.86 -3.92 43.20
C GLU A 71 -37.70 -3.51 44.67
N GLY A 72 -36.90 -2.47 44.97
CA GLY A 72 -36.67 -1.99 46.33
C GLY A 72 -37.81 -1.15 46.95
N PRO A 73 -38.47 -0.23 46.21
CA PRO A 73 -39.56 0.59 46.75
C PRO A 73 -40.86 -0.20 47.00
N HIS A 74 -41.49 -0.02 48.16
CA HIS A 74 -42.84 -0.55 48.48
C HIS A 74 -43.98 0.21 47.76
N ILE A 75 -43.73 0.76 46.58
CA ILE A 75 -44.74 1.43 45.76
C ILE A 75 -45.26 0.39 44.77
N PRO A 76 -46.52 -0.07 44.87
CA PRO A 76 -47.05 -1.19 44.09
C PRO A 76 -46.75 -1.09 42.59
N LEU A 77 -47.07 0.05 41.95
CA LEU A 77 -46.85 0.24 40.51
C LEU A 77 -45.37 0.15 40.11
N VAL A 78 -44.47 0.73 40.92
CA VAL A 78 -43.03 0.76 40.62
C VAL A 78 -42.46 -0.64 40.76
N TRP A 79 -42.85 -1.35 41.82
CA TRP A 79 -42.46 -2.73 42.07
C TRP A 79 -42.92 -3.67 40.96
N THR A 80 -44.22 -3.62 40.58
CA THR A 80 -44.77 -4.45 39.50
C THR A 80 -44.05 -4.17 38.17
N ILE A 81 -43.74 -2.91 37.84
CA ILE A 81 -42.94 -2.57 36.65
C ILE A 81 -41.53 -3.15 36.75
N GLY A 82 -40.88 -3.03 37.91
CA GLY A 82 -39.52 -3.57 38.14
C GLY A 82 -39.45 -5.06 37.85
N VAL A 83 -40.31 -5.84 38.47
CA VAL A 83 -40.31 -7.31 38.33
C VAL A 83 -40.77 -7.74 36.93
N ALA A 84 -41.77 -7.06 36.33
CA ALA A 84 -42.24 -7.37 34.97
C ALA A 84 -41.16 -7.20 33.89
N PHE A 85 -40.19 -6.32 34.15
CA PHE A 85 -39.08 -6.01 33.25
C PHE A 85 -37.70 -6.40 33.80
N GLU A 86 -37.63 -7.18 34.88
CA GLU A 86 -36.38 -7.61 35.51
C GLU A 86 -35.43 -8.26 34.49
N GLN A 87 -35.99 -9.04 33.55
CA GLN A 87 -35.22 -9.75 32.52
C GLN A 87 -35.09 -8.98 31.19
N ALA A 88 -35.47 -7.70 31.15
CA ALA A 88 -35.38 -6.86 29.94
C ALA A 88 -33.95 -6.71 29.42
N TYR A 89 -32.95 -6.91 30.27
CA TYR A 89 -31.53 -6.83 29.88
C TYR A 89 -31.11 -7.99 28.99
N LEU A 90 -31.81 -9.13 29.03
CA LEU A 90 -31.42 -10.37 28.36
C LEU A 90 -31.38 -10.24 26.83
N PRO A 91 -32.45 -9.80 26.13
CA PRO A 91 -32.38 -9.60 24.67
C PRO A 91 -31.30 -8.60 24.27
N ALA A 92 -31.12 -7.53 25.05
CA ALA A 92 -30.09 -6.52 24.81
C ALA A 92 -28.68 -7.11 24.96
N LEU A 93 -28.45 -7.93 25.99
CA LEU A 93 -27.19 -8.63 26.23
C LEU A 93 -26.87 -9.63 25.12
N VAL A 94 -27.85 -10.42 24.67
CA VAL A 94 -27.68 -11.36 23.54
C VAL A 94 -27.35 -10.60 22.26
N ALA A 95 -28.06 -9.50 21.97
CA ALA A 95 -27.78 -8.66 20.82
C ALA A 95 -26.38 -8.05 20.89
N LEU A 96 -25.96 -7.59 22.07
CA LEU A 96 -24.62 -7.04 22.33
C LEU A 96 -23.53 -8.08 22.06
N LEU A 97 -23.65 -9.30 22.59
CA LEU A 97 -22.68 -10.38 22.43
C LEU A 97 -22.58 -10.87 20.97
N LEU A 98 -23.71 -11.02 20.29
CA LEU A 98 -23.73 -11.48 18.91
C LEU A 98 -23.30 -10.41 17.90
N SER A 99 -23.56 -9.15 18.19
CA SER A 99 -23.18 -8.04 17.31
C SER A 99 -21.75 -7.56 17.52
N PHE A 100 -21.09 -7.90 18.63
CA PHE A 100 -19.72 -7.49 18.89
C PHE A 100 -18.72 -8.14 17.89
N PRO A 101 -17.71 -7.40 17.39
CA PRO A 101 -17.40 -5.97 17.65
C PRO A 101 -18.08 -4.97 16.70
N SER A 102 -18.77 -5.42 15.65
CA SER A 102 -19.29 -4.57 14.57
C SER A 102 -20.55 -3.79 14.93
N GLY A 103 -21.24 -4.18 16.01
CA GLY A 103 -22.53 -3.63 16.41
C GLY A 103 -23.68 -4.02 15.49
N ARG A 104 -23.50 -4.98 14.57
CA ARG A 104 -24.56 -5.41 13.64
C ARG A 104 -24.78 -6.91 13.69
N LEU A 105 -26.05 -7.31 13.71
CA LEU A 105 -26.47 -8.70 13.50
C LEU A 105 -26.53 -8.95 12.00
N THR A 106 -25.76 -9.92 11.52
CA THR A 106 -25.59 -10.20 10.08
C THR A 106 -26.30 -11.47 9.66
N ARG A 107 -26.43 -12.44 10.57
CA ARG A 107 -26.99 -13.76 10.27
C ARG A 107 -28.42 -13.87 10.79
N ARG A 108 -29.28 -14.57 10.04
CA ARG A 108 -30.69 -14.80 10.43
C ARG A 108 -30.82 -15.47 11.80
N TRP A 109 -29.96 -16.45 12.11
CA TRP A 109 -29.99 -17.11 13.41
C TRP A 109 -29.63 -16.18 14.57
N GLU A 110 -28.79 -15.15 14.34
CA GLU A 110 -28.45 -14.15 15.37
C GLU A 110 -29.69 -13.31 15.73
N GLN A 111 -30.46 -12.93 14.72
CA GLN A 111 -31.73 -12.22 14.90
C GLN A 111 -32.77 -13.09 15.61
N LEU A 112 -32.87 -14.37 15.23
CA LEU A 112 -33.76 -15.34 15.88
C LEU A 112 -33.36 -15.58 17.35
N ALA A 113 -32.08 -15.60 17.69
CA ALA A 113 -31.63 -15.73 19.08
C ALA A 113 -32.04 -14.54 19.95
N VAL A 114 -31.93 -13.31 19.42
CA VAL A 114 -32.40 -12.10 20.11
C VAL A 114 -33.92 -12.10 20.27
N LEU A 115 -34.65 -12.49 19.22
CA LEU A 115 -36.11 -12.63 19.28
C LEU A 115 -36.53 -13.70 20.30
N GLY A 116 -35.84 -14.84 20.32
CA GLY A 116 -36.08 -15.92 21.27
C GLY A 116 -35.83 -15.50 22.72
N ALA A 117 -34.79 -14.71 22.98
CA ALA A 117 -34.53 -14.11 24.28
C ALA A 117 -35.64 -13.13 24.71
N GLY A 118 -36.17 -12.32 23.78
CA GLY A 118 -37.31 -11.44 24.02
C GLY A 118 -38.61 -12.19 24.30
N LEU A 119 -38.90 -13.23 23.52
CA LEU A 119 -40.07 -14.07 23.74
C LEU A 119 -40.00 -14.78 25.10
N ALA A 120 -38.83 -15.31 25.46
CA ALA A 120 -38.58 -15.94 26.74
C ALA A 120 -38.80 -14.98 27.92
N MET A 121 -38.31 -13.74 27.82
CA MET A 121 -38.57 -12.69 28.82
C MET A 121 -40.08 -12.50 28.99
N VAL A 122 -40.81 -12.26 27.90
CA VAL A 122 -42.26 -11.99 27.97
C VAL A 122 -43.02 -13.19 28.54
N CYS A 123 -42.74 -14.40 28.08
CA CYS A 123 -43.46 -15.62 28.49
C CYS A 123 -43.21 -16.03 29.94
N TRP A 124 -42.00 -15.85 30.46
CA TRP A 124 -41.63 -16.36 31.79
C TRP A 124 -41.47 -15.30 32.88
N THR A 125 -41.54 -14.01 32.54
CA THR A 125 -41.52 -12.93 33.54
C THR A 125 -42.69 -11.97 33.40
N THR A 126 -42.85 -11.32 32.24
CA THR A 126 -43.86 -10.27 32.06
C THR A 126 -45.31 -10.77 32.05
N ILE A 127 -45.59 -11.94 31.46
CA ILE A 127 -46.96 -12.49 31.40
C ILE A 127 -47.41 -13.06 32.76
N PRO A 128 -46.60 -13.89 33.46
CA PRO A 128 -47.01 -14.47 34.74
C PRO A 128 -47.31 -13.41 35.81
N ILE A 129 -46.55 -12.32 35.85
CA ILE A 129 -46.74 -11.28 36.87
C ILE A 129 -48.02 -10.45 36.69
N LEU A 130 -48.69 -10.56 35.55
CA LEU A 130 -49.97 -9.88 35.32
C LEU A 130 -51.17 -10.59 35.93
N GLY A 131 -51.00 -11.80 36.50
CA GLY A 131 -52.12 -12.53 37.09
C GLY A 131 -51.79 -13.66 38.05
N ILE A 132 -50.63 -13.61 38.71
CA ILE A 132 -50.25 -14.52 39.82
C ILE A 132 -50.11 -13.70 41.10
N ASP A 133 -50.49 -14.28 42.23
CA ASP A 133 -50.34 -13.65 43.55
C ASP A 133 -48.86 -13.57 43.95
N PRO A 134 -48.34 -12.37 44.31
CA PRO A 134 -46.94 -12.19 44.68
C PRO A 134 -46.50 -13.03 45.89
N SER A 135 -47.43 -13.56 46.70
CA SER A 135 -47.11 -14.50 47.79
C SER A 135 -46.48 -15.81 47.30
N ASP A 136 -46.73 -16.22 46.04
CA ASP A 136 -46.14 -17.42 45.45
C ASP A 136 -44.65 -17.26 45.08
N PHE A 137 -44.12 -16.02 45.15
CA PHE A 137 -42.70 -15.71 44.94
C PHE A 137 -41.87 -15.77 46.24
N ALA A 138 -42.40 -16.36 47.32
CA ALA A 138 -41.72 -16.48 48.62
C ALA A 138 -41.28 -15.13 49.23
N CYS A 139 -42.04 -14.06 48.94
CA CYS A 139 -41.82 -12.74 49.52
C CYS A 139 -42.82 -12.48 50.65
N SER A 140 -42.34 -12.35 51.89
CA SER A 140 -43.20 -12.09 53.06
C SER A 140 -43.66 -10.63 53.22
N ASP A 141 -42.93 -9.66 52.63
CA ASP A 141 -43.14 -8.21 52.82
C ASP A 141 -43.38 -7.43 51.51
N CYS A 142 -43.86 -8.09 50.45
CA CYS A 142 -44.11 -7.45 49.17
C CYS A 142 -45.36 -6.55 49.23
N PRO A 143 -45.32 -5.37 48.57
CA PRO A 143 -46.51 -4.52 48.47
C PRO A 143 -47.66 -5.28 47.78
N PRO A 144 -48.93 -5.04 48.16
CA PRO A 144 -50.06 -5.67 47.51
C PRO A 144 -50.06 -5.32 46.01
N ASP A 145 -50.16 -6.35 45.17
CA ASP A 145 -49.93 -6.20 43.73
C ASP A 145 -50.98 -5.32 43.05
N LEU A 146 -50.56 -4.58 42.01
CA LEU A 146 -51.51 -4.14 40.99
C LEU A 146 -51.81 -5.33 40.08
N ASN A 147 -52.70 -6.21 40.51
CA ASN A 147 -53.36 -7.15 39.60
C ASN A 147 -54.16 -6.36 38.56
N LEU A 148 -53.50 -5.96 37.48
CA LEU A 148 -54.07 -5.20 36.35
C LEU A 148 -55.17 -5.98 35.65
N LEU A 149 -55.17 -7.31 35.80
CA LEU A 149 -56.24 -8.19 35.37
C LEU A 149 -57.02 -8.69 36.60
N HIS A 150 -58.23 -8.16 36.82
CA HIS A 150 -59.30 -8.92 37.48
C HIS A 150 -59.73 -10.03 36.50
N ALA A 151 -58.84 -10.99 36.29
CA ALA A 151 -58.97 -12.01 35.27
C ALA A 151 -59.99 -13.05 35.74
N GLY A 152 -60.92 -13.43 34.86
CA GLY A 152 -61.82 -14.56 35.13
C GLY A 152 -61.01 -15.85 35.39
N PRO A 153 -61.58 -16.86 36.08
CA PRO A 153 -60.87 -18.08 36.49
C PRO A 153 -60.15 -18.82 35.33
N GLY A 154 -60.65 -18.68 34.10
CA GLY A 154 -60.04 -19.25 32.90
C GLY A 154 -58.70 -18.60 32.50
N VAL A 155 -58.52 -17.30 32.78
CA VAL A 155 -57.27 -16.58 32.48
C VAL A 155 -56.22 -16.88 33.55
N VAL A 156 -56.60 -16.91 34.82
CA VAL A 156 -55.70 -17.30 35.93
C VAL A 156 -55.17 -18.72 35.69
N SER A 157 -56.04 -19.70 35.40
CA SER A 157 -55.59 -21.06 35.12
C SER A 157 -54.75 -21.20 33.83
N LEU A 158 -54.86 -20.28 32.87
CA LEU A 158 -53.98 -20.24 31.70
C LEU A 158 -52.61 -19.68 32.07
N LEU A 159 -52.57 -18.60 32.87
CA LEU A 159 -51.33 -18.01 33.39
C LEU A 159 -50.60 -19.01 34.30
N ASP A 160 -51.31 -19.74 35.16
CA ASP A 160 -50.76 -20.82 35.98
C ASP A 160 -50.15 -21.93 35.12
N ARG A 161 -50.75 -22.30 33.97
CA ARG A 161 -50.16 -23.28 33.06
C ARG A 161 -48.89 -22.76 32.37
N ILE A 162 -48.90 -21.49 31.96
CA ILE A 162 -47.73 -20.83 31.36
C ILE A 162 -46.59 -20.74 32.39
N TYR A 163 -46.93 -20.40 33.64
CA TYR A 163 -45.97 -20.34 34.74
C TYR A 163 -45.51 -21.73 35.18
N ALA A 164 -46.39 -22.72 35.30
CA ALA A 164 -46.06 -24.11 35.60
C ALA A 164 -45.21 -24.79 34.52
N ALA A 165 -45.16 -24.23 33.31
CA ALA A 165 -44.13 -24.53 32.32
C ALA A 165 -42.74 -23.97 32.72
N PHE A 166 -42.53 -23.55 33.97
CA PHE A 166 -41.25 -23.13 34.55
C PHE A 166 -40.10 -24.10 34.26
N PRO A 167 -40.26 -25.44 34.28
CA PRO A 167 -39.19 -26.35 33.86
C PRO A 167 -38.76 -26.12 32.39
N ALA A 168 -39.69 -25.71 31.52
CA ALA A 168 -39.38 -25.34 30.13
C ALA A 168 -38.45 -24.12 30.03
N ARG A 169 -38.44 -23.21 31.03
CA ARG A 169 -37.46 -22.12 31.14
C ARG A 169 -36.03 -22.65 31.20
N VAL A 170 -35.79 -23.71 31.98
CA VAL A 170 -34.47 -24.36 32.09
C VAL A 170 -34.07 -24.98 30.76
N TYR A 171 -34.99 -25.74 30.15
CA TYR A 171 -34.74 -26.43 28.87
C TYR A 171 -34.49 -25.49 27.69
N PHE A 172 -34.91 -24.23 27.76
CA PHE A 172 -34.66 -23.25 26.71
C PHE A 172 -33.47 -22.32 27.03
N MET A 173 -33.43 -21.72 28.22
CA MET A 173 -32.42 -20.71 28.58
C MET A 173 -31.03 -21.31 28.73
N VAL A 174 -30.90 -22.49 29.35
CA VAL A 174 -29.59 -23.12 29.56
C VAL A 174 -28.93 -23.47 28.21
N PRO A 175 -29.60 -24.16 27.27
CA PRO A 175 -29.02 -24.40 25.94
C PRO A 175 -28.74 -23.11 25.17
N MET A 176 -29.58 -22.07 25.31
CA MET A 176 -29.34 -20.77 24.68
C MET A 176 -28.03 -20.13 25.19
N PHE A 177 -27.81 -20.09 26.50
CA PHE A 177 -26.60 -19.52 27.10
C PHE A 177 -25.34 -20.33 26.81
N VAL A 178 -25.41 -21.65 26.94
CA VAL A 178 -24.31 -22.55 26.58
C VAL A 178 -24.00 -22.43 25.08
N GLY A 179 -25.02 -22.40 24.23
CA GLY A 179 -24.87 -22.19 22.79
C GLY A 179 -24.21 -20.84 22.47
N LEU A 180 -24.61 -19.77 23.16
CA LEU A 180 -23.99 -18.44 23.00
C LEU A 180 -22.53 -18.44 23.46
N ALA A 181 -22.20 -19.10 24.57
CA ALA A 181 -20.83 -19.25 25.04
C ALA A 181 -19.96 -20.02 24.02
N VAL A 182 -20.49 -21.13 23.48
CA VAL A 182 -19.84 -21.91 22.41
C VAL A 182 -19.63 -21.04 21.16
N VAL A 183 -20.63 -20.28 20.75
CA VAL A 183 -20.49 -19.34 19.63
C VAL A 183 -19.37 -18.32 19.89
N CYS A 184 -19.32 -17.71 21.07
CA CYS A 184 -18.26 -16.76 21.43
C CYS A 184 -16.87 -17.40 21.33
N VAL A 185 -16.71 -18.61 21.88
CA VAL A 185 -15.45 -19.38 21.82
C VAL A 185 -15.08 -19.73 20.38
N VAL A 186 -16.02 -20.27 19.59
CA VAL A 186 -15.79 -20.67 18.20
C VAL A 186 -15.47 -19.45 17.32
N ARG A 187 -16.17 -18.33 17.49
CA ARG A 187 -15.90 -17.08 16.76
C ARG A 187 -14.50 -16.56 17.09
N TRP A 188 -14.11 -16.57 18.35
CA TRP A 188 -12.75 -16.18 18.75
C TRP A 188 -11.70 -17.14 18.17
N TRP A 189 -11.92 -18.44 18.23
CA TRP A 189 -10.98 -19.43 17.70
C TRP A 189 -10.84 -19.34 16.18
N ARG A 190 -11.91 -19.02 15.44
CA ARG A 190 -11.86 -18.82 13.98
C ARG A 190 -11.40 -17.42 13.55
N ALA A 191 -11.32 -16.46 14.47
CA ALA A 191 -10.95 -15.08 14.16
C ALA A 191 -9.47 -14.92 13.80
N SER A 192 -9.17 -13.91 12.99
CA SER A 192 -7.81 -13.44 12.69
C SER A 192 -7.10 -12.96 13.96
N ARG A 193 -5.75 -12.98 13.99
CA ARG A 193 -4.95 -12.53 15.16
C ARG A 193 -5.36 -11.13 15.69
N PRO A 194 -5.62 -10.13 14.83
CA PRO A 194 -6.13 -8.82 15.26
C PRO A 194 -7.45 -8.93 16.03
N LEU A 195 -8.40 -9.66 15.47
CA LEU A 195 -9.76 -9.78 15.98
C LEU A 195 -9.80 -10.61 17.26
N ARG A 196 -8.90 -11.61 17.41
CA ARG A 196 -8.71 -12.33 18.67
C ARG A 196 -8.27 -11.44 19.82
N ARG A 197 -7.44 -10.42 19.56
CA ARG A 197 -7.01 -9.45 20.60
C ARG A 197 -8.15 -8.51 21.01
N ILE A 198 -9.00 -8.11 20.06
CA ILE A 198 -10.16 -7.24 20.31
C ILE A 198 -11.26 -8.00 21.08
N SER A 199 -11.57 -9.22 20.65
CA SER A 199 -12.65 -10.03 21.25
C SER A 199 -12.20 -10.86 22.46
N GLY A 200 -10.89 -10.99 22.70
CA GLY A 200 -10.33 -11.76 23.81
C GLY A 200 -10.82 -11.32 25.19
N PRO A 201 -10.71 -10.03 25.56
CA PRO A 201 -11.24 -9.54 26.84
C PRO A 201 -12.74 -9.83 27.01
N VAL A 202 -13.52 -9.62 25.94
CA VAL A 202 -14.97 -9.87 25.95
C VAL A 202 -15.27 -11.35 26.18
N LEU A 203 -14.53 -12.27 25.55
CA LEU A 203 -14.69 -13.71 25.75
C LEU A 203 -14.46 -14.11 27.22
N VAL A 204 -13.40 -13.59 27.83
CA VAL A 204 -13.03 -13.87 29.23
C VAL A 204 -14.11 -13.39 30.21
N ALA A 205 -14.85 -12.32 29.88
CA ALA A 205 -15.94 -11.83 30.72
C ALA A 205 -17.30 -12.49 30.39
N ALA A 206 -17.60 -12.69 29.10
CA ALA A 206 -18.88 -13.18 28.63
C ALA A 206 -19.11 -14.66 28.93
N VAL A 207 -18.09 -15.52 28.77
CA VAL A 207 -18.26 -16.97 29.00
C VAL A 207 -18.56 -17.27 30.46
N PRO A 208 -17.82 -16.76 31.46
CA PRO A 208 -18.17 -16.94 32.87
C PRO A 208 -19.55 -16.38 33.20
N LEU A 209 -19.92 -15.23 32.63
CA LEU A 209 -21.25 -14.64 32.83
C LEU A 209 -22.37 -15.60 32.35
N LEU A 210 -22.27 -16.09 31.11
CA LEU A 210 -23.27 -17.00 30.53
C LEU A 210 -23.36 -18.33 31.29
N LEU A 211 -22.21 -18.89 31.69
CA LEU A 211 -22.17 -20.12 32.49
C LEU A 211 -22.74 -19.90 33.89
N ALA A 212 -22.44 -18.77 34.54
CA ALA A 212 -22.99 -18.44 35.85
C ALA A 212 -24.51 -18.22 35.78
N MET A 213 -25.02 -17.53 34.75
CA MET A 213 -26.46 -17.40 34.51
C MET A 213 -27.14 -18.75 34.29
N SER A 214 -26.48 -19.66 33.57
CA SER A 214 -26.98 -21.03 33.36
C SER A 214 -27.03 -21.80 34.68
N ALA A 215 -25.97 -21.70 35.50
CA ALA A 215 -25.89 -22.31 36.81
C ALA A 215 -26.93 -21.74 37.78
N GLN A 216 -27.25 -20.44 37.73
CA GLN A 216 -28.32 -19.83 38.54
C GLN A 216 -29.68 -20.42 38.20
N ILE A 217 -30.00 -20.56 36.91
CA ILE A 217 -31.27 -21.14 36.47
C ILE A 217 -31.40 -22.59 36.93
N ILE A 218 -30.33 -23.39 36.81
CA ILE A 218 -30.30 -24.78 37.28
C ILE A 218 -30.42 -24.85 38.81
N ALA A 219 -29.68 -24.02 39.54
CA ALA A 219 -29.72 -23.98 41.00
C ALA A 219 -31.11 -23.60 41.52
N ASN A 220 -31.77 -22.63 40.87
CA ASN A 220 -33.13 -22.25 41.20
C ASN A 220 -34.12 -23.39 40.94
N HIS A 221 -34.00 -24.07 39.80
CA HIS A 221 -34.87 -25.21 39.46
C HIS A 221 -34.75 -26.38 40.43
N LEU A 222 -33.53 -26.68 40.87
CA LEU A 222 -33.24 -27.75 41.81
C LEU A 222 -33.44 -27.33 43.29
N LYS A 223 -33.93 -26.11 43.55
CA LYS A 223 -34.10 -25.53 44.89
C LYS A 223 -32.80 -25.62 45.73
N LEU A 224 -31.65 -25.39 45.09
CA LEU A 224 -30.35 -25.35 45.78
C LEU A 224 -30.24 -24.18 46.76
N TYR A 225 -31.02 -23.12 46.56
CA TYR A 225 -31.04 -21.98 47.50
C TYR A 225 -31.51 -22.39 48.90
N ASP A 226 -32.48 -23.32 48.99
CA ASP A 226 -33.01 -23.80 50.27
C ASP A 226 -32.11 -24.87 50.90
N THR A 227 -31.49 -25.72 50.07
CA THR A 227 -30.75 -26.91 50.53
C THR A 227 -29.25 -26.69 50.69
N HIS A 228 -28.64 -25.82 49.87
CA HIS A 228 -27.18 -25.62 49.80
C HIS A 228 -26.84 -24.13 49.56
N PRO A 229 -27.06 -23.26 50.56
CA PRO A 229 -26.93 -21.81 50.41
C PRO A 229 -25.51 -21.34 50.02
N GLY A 230 -24.46 -22.08 50.42
CA GLY A 230 -23.08 -21.74 50.03
C GLY A 230 -22.81 -21.88 48.54
N ILE A 231 -23.43 -22.87 47.88
CA ILE A 231 -23.26 -23.11 46.43
C ILE A 231 -23.99 -22.01 45.64
N SER A 232 -25.22 -21.69 46.02
CA SER A 232 -25.99 -20.64 45.35
C SER A 232 -25.34 -19.26 45.53
N GLN A 233 -24.79 -18.97 46.72
CA GLN A 233 -24.02 -17.76 46.97
C GLN A 233 -22.76 -17.67 46.10
N ALA A 234 -22.01 -18.76 45.95
CA ALA A 234 -20.83 -18.80 45.08
C ALA A 234 -21.20 -18.55 43.60
N ILE A 235 -22.27 -19.17 43.11
CA ILE A 235 -22.77 -18.95 41.75
C ILE A 235 -23.20 -17.48 41.54
N ASN A 236 -23.90 -16.90 42.51
CA ASN A 236 -24.31 -15.50 42.46
C ASN A 236 -23.09 -14.56 42.38
N LEU A 237 -22.08 -14.81 43.21
CA LEU A 237 -20.84 -14.04 43.24
C LEU A 237 -20.14 -14.04 41.87
N VAL A 238 -20.04 -15.20 41.23
CA VAL A 238 -19.43 -15.31 39.89
C VAL A 238 -20.24 -14.53 38.87
N ALA A 239 -21.57 -14.64 38.87
CA ALA A 239 -22.42 -13.90 37.92
C ALA A 239 -22.30 -12.39 38.07
N VAL A 240 -22.30 -11.88 39.31
CA VAL A 240 -22.19 -10.46 39.59
C VAL A 240 -20.84 -9.91 39.12
N TYR A 241 -19.72 -10.54 39.52
CA TYR A 241 -18.41 -10.05 39.10
C TYR A 241 -18.18 -10.21 37.59
N ALA A 242 -18.63 -11.29 36.98
CA ALA A 242 -18.58 -11.43 35.52
C ALA A 242 -19.42 -10.35 34.83
N GLY A 243 -20.58 -10.02 35.38
CA GLY A 243 -21.45 -8.92 34.93
C GLY A 243 -20.78 -7.55 35.04
N LEU A 244 -20.10 -7.26 36.16
CA LEU A 244 -19.36 -6.00 36.38
C LEU A 244 -18.14 -5.87 35.46
N VAL A 245 -17.43 -6.97 35.21
CA VAL A 245 -16.26 -7.00 34.33
C VAL A 245 -16.67 -6.89 32.85
N HIS A 246 -17.84 -7.40 32.47
CA HIS A 246 -18.30 -7.44 31.08
C HIS A 246 -18.33 -6.08 30.34
N PRO A 247 -18.95 -5.00 30.84
CA PRO A 247 -18.95 -3.70 30.15
C PRO A 247 -17.53 -3.10 30.06
N VAL A 248 -16.69 -3.33 31.07
CA VAL A 248 -15.29 -2.91 31.06
C VAL A 248 -14.48 -3.69 30.03
N ALA A 249 -14.68 -5.01 29.94
CA ALA A 249 -14.02 -5.86 28.95
C ALA A 249 -14.40 -5.48 27.52
N ILE A 250 -15.67 -5.11 27.28
CA ILE A 250 -16.13 -4.57 25.99
C ILE A 250 -15.43 -3.25 25.68
N LEU A 251 -15.36 -2.32 26.63
CA LEU A 251 -14.61 -1.06 26.44
C LEU A 251 -13.13 -1.29 26.13
N VAL A 252 -12.47 -2.20 26.86
CA VAL A 252 -11.07 -2.56 26.62
C VAL A 252 -10.93 -3.10 25.20
N GLY A 253 -11.78 -4.04 24.79
CA GLY A 253 -11.81 -4.57 23.43
C GLY A 253 -11.96 -3.49 22.36
N LEU A 254 -12.93 -2.57 22.52
CA LEU A 254 -13.14 -1.43 21.62
C LEU A 254 -11.93 -0.49 21.59
N SER A 255 -11.35 -0.17 22.75
CA SER A 255 -10.20 0.73 22.86
C SER A 255 -8.95 0.17 22.17
N LEU A 256 -8.74 -1.14 22.22
CA LEU A 256 -7.68 -1.83 21.48
C LEU A 256 -7.88 -1.74 19.96
N GLY A 257 -9.13 -1.60 19.51
CA GLY A 257 -9.47 -1.26 18.13
C GLY A 257 -9.16 0.20 17.79
N TRP A 258 -9.52 1.14 18.68
CA TRP A 258 -9.31 2.58 18.48
C TRP A 258 -7.83 2.96 18.41
N ALA A 259 -7.00 2.42 19.32
CA ALA A 259 -5.59 2.79 19.44
C ALA A 259 -4.76 2.47 18.18
N ARG A 260 -5.20 1.50 17.36
CA ARG A 260 -4.57 1.23 16.06
C ARG A 260 -4.92 2.29 15.03
N GLN A 261 -6.15 2.81 15.01
CA GLN A 261 -6.57 3.74 13.96
C GLN A 261 -5.87 5.12 14.07
N ALA A 262 -5.62 5.64 15.27
CA ALA A 262 -5.12 7.00 15.45
C ALA A 262 -3.61 7.20 15.15
N ARG A 263 -2.75 6.22 15.45
CA ARG A 263 -1.28 6.32 15.25
C ARG A 263 -0.80 6.06 13.82
N ILE A 264 -1.68 5.57 12.94
CA ILE A 264 -1.34 5.09 11.60
C ILE A 264 -1.47 6.19 10.54
N GLY A 265 -2.40 7.13 10.72
CA GLY A 265 -2.63 8.20 9.74
C GLY A 265 -1.37 9.02 9.48
N GLU A 266 -0.63 9.40 10.53
CA GLU A 266 0.65 10.11 10.43
C GLU A 266 1.72 9.29 9.72
N LEU A 267 1.95 8.05 10.18
CA LEU A 267 3.01 7.20 9.62
C LEU A 267 2.76 6.87 8.14
N VAL A 268 1.51 6.62 7.77
CA VAL A 268 1.12 6.32 6.38
C VAL A 268 1.23 7.57 5.50
N THR A 269 0.97 8.76 6.04
CA THR A 269 1.18 10.03 5.33
C THR A 269 2.67 10.25 5.02
N GLU A 270 3.53 10.06 6.01
CA GLU A 270 4.98 10.21 5.86
C GLU A 270 5.59 9.19 4.87
N LEU A 271 5.10 7.93 4.90
CA LEU A 271 5.56 6.87 4.01
C LEU A 271 5.04 7.02 2.57
N ALA A 272 3.85 7.57 2.39
CA ALA A 272 3.25 7.81 1.08
C ALA A 272 4.03 8.84 0.25
N GLU A 273 4.69 9.79 0.91
CA GLU A 273 5.50 10.80 0.23
C GLU A 273 6.72 10.20 -0.48
N HIS A 274 7.31 9.14 0.06
CA HIS A 274 8.66 8.71 -0.35
C HIS A 274 8.71 7.37 -1.09
N SER A 275 7.80 6.43 -0.82
CA SER A 275 8.14 5.00 -1.00
C SER A 275 7.24 4.17 -1.91
N GLY A 276 6.23 4.76 -2.55
CA GLY A 276 5.37 4.07 -3.52
C GLY A 276 4.33 3.10 -2.91
N LEU A 277 3.44 2.58 -3.76
CA LEU A 277 2.23 1.86 -3.34
C LEU A 277 2.52 0.59 -2.50
N ASP A 278 3.57 -0.14 -2.86
CA ASP A 278 3.92 -1.44 -2.26
C ASP A 278 4.39 -1.30 -0.78
N LEU A 279 5.08 -0.21 -0.45
CA LEU A 279 5.48 0.03 0.95
C LEU A 279 4.28 0.47 1.79
N VAL A 280 3.39 1.27 1.21
CA VAL A 280 2.16 1.72 1.88
C VAL A 280 1.26 0.51 2.17
N GLU A 281 1.07 -0.39 1.21
CA GLU A 281 0.31 -1.63 1.41
C GLU A 281 0.89 -2.48 2.55
N ARG A 282 2.19 -2.79 2.49
CA ARG A 282 2.86 -3.62 3.52
C ARG A 282 2.83 -2.99 4.91
N THR A 283 2.96 -1.66 4.98
CA THR A 283 2.89 -0.93 6.24
C THR A 283 1.47 -0.97 6.79
N MET A 284 0.47 -0.64 5.98
CA MET A 284 -0.93 -0.70 6.39
C MET A 284 -1.32 -2.12 6.84
N ALA A 285 -0.94 -3.15 6.08
CA ALA A 285 -1.15 -4.56 6.43
C ALA A 285 -0.53 -4.89 7.80
N ARG A 286 0.73 -4.50 8.04
CA ARG A 286 1.42 -4.74 9.32
C ARG A 286 0.75 -4.04 10.49
N VAL A 287 0.39 -2.76 10.34
CA VAL A 287 -0.09 -1.97 11.48
C VAL A 287 -1.58 -2.25 11.78
N LEU A 288 -2.38 -2.54 10.75
CA LEU A 288 -3.73 -3.07 10.95
C LEU A 288 -3.69 -4.52 11.44
N GLY A 289 -2.58 -5.21 11.20
CA GLY A 289 -2.41 -6.64 11.45
C GLY A 289 -3.23 -7.49 10.47
N ASP A 290 -3.60 -6.91 9.33
CA ASP A 290 -4.41 -7.53 8.30
C ASP A 290 -3.51 -8.08 7.19
N PRO A 291 -3.25 -9.39 7.15
CA PRO A 291 -2.45 -10.00 6.10
C PRO A 291 -3.19 -10.07 4.76
N CYS A 292 -4.51 -9.83 4.75
CA CYS A 292 -5.32 -9.81 3.54
C CYS A 292 -5.46 -8.42 2.94
N LEU A 293 -4.82 -7.40 3.54
CA LEU A 293 -4.91 -6.04 3.05
C LEU A 293 -4.19 -5.91 1.72
N ALA A 294 -4.90 -5.40 0.71
CA ALA A 294 -4.37 -5.18 -0.63
C ALA A 294 -4.88 -3.85 -1.18
N ILE A 295 -4.01 -3.10 -1.87
CA ILE A 295 -4.34 -1.80 -2.45
C ILE A 295 -4.25 -1.90 -3.97
N GLY A 296 -5.32 -1.52 -4.65
CA GLY A 296 -5.40 -1.50 -6.11
C GLY A 296 -5.62 -0.11 -6.65
N ARG A 297 -4.84 0.27 -7.67
CA ARG A 297 -5.04 1.48 -8.47
C ARG A 297 -5.98 1.17 -9.64
N TRP A 298 -6.91 2.07 -9.94
CA TRP A 298 -7.74 1.97 -11.14
C TRP A 298 -6.92 2.15 -12.41
N ASP A 299 -7.01 1.19 -13.34
CA ASP A 299 -6.45 1.30 -14.68
C ASP A 299 -7.55 1.59 -15.69
N THR A 300 -7.45 2.74 -16.36
CA THR A 300 -8.46 3.21 -17.33
C THR A 300 -8.47 2.37 -18.61
N GLY A 301 -7.32 1.84 -19.04
CA GLY A 301 -7.22 1.03 -20.26
C GLY A 301 -7.87 -0.35 -20.12
N ARG A 302 -7.68 -1.00 -18.96
CA ARG A 302 -8.18 -2.35 -18.66
C ARG A 302 -9.50 -2.37 -17.90
N GLN A 303 -9.99 -1.21 -17.42
CA GLN A 303 -11.22 -1.06 -16.63
C GLN A 303 -11.23 -1.97 -15.38
N ARG A 304 -10.08 -2.12 -14.73
CA ARG A 304 -9.89 -2.97 -13.55
C ARG A 304 -8.89 -2.35 -12.58
N PHE A 305 -8.94 -2.77 -11.32
CA PHE A 305 -7.93 -2.39 -10.33
C PHE A 305 -6.69 -3.27 -10.48
N LEU A 306 -5.52 -2.66 -10.45
CA LEU A 306 -4.21 -3.32 -10.50
C LEU A 306 -3.46 -3.10 -9.19
N THR A 307 -2.80 -4.14 -8.71
CA THR A 307 -1.90 -4.12 -7.55
C THR A 307 -0.59 -3.39 -7.88
N SER A 308 0.26 -3.19 -6.87
CA SER A 308 1.61 -2.62 -7.03
C SER A 308 2.49 -3.38 -8.04
N THR A 309 2.23 -4.67 -8.25
CA THR A 309 2.96 -5.53 -9.20
C THR A 309 2.35 -5.51 -10.61
N GLY A 310 1.24 -4.80 -10.81
CA GLY A 310 0.51 -4.74 -12.08
C GLY A 310 -0.45 -5.91 -12.32
N ALA A 311 -0.58 -6.85 -11.37
CA ALA A 311 -1.58 -7.91 -11.43
C ALA A 311 -2.99 -7.39 -11.11
N ALA A 312 -4.02 -8.01 -11.67
CA ALA A 312 -5.41 -7.64 -11.37
C ALA A 312 -5.75 -7.91 -9.90
N LEU A 313 -6.35 -6.93 -9.23
CA LEU A 313 -6.81 -7.06 -7.86
C LEU A 313 -8.15 -7.79 -7.81
N ASP A 314 -8.20 -8.92 -7.12
CA ASP A 314 -9.43 -9.67 -6.89
C ASP A 314 -10.29 -8.97 -5.82
N LEU A 315 -11.46 -8.49 -6.23
CA LEU A 315 -12.41 -7.86 -5.33
C LEU A 315 -13.27 -8.91 -4.62
N PRO A 316 -13.38 -8.87 -3.28
CA PRO A 316 -14.19 -9.81 -2.51
C PRO A 316 -15.68 -9.75 -2.89
N ARG A 317 -16.33 -10.93 -2.95
CA ARG A 317 -17.78 -11.06 -3.20
C ARG A 317 -18.60 -10.58 -1.99
N ALA A 318 -19.84 -10.17 -2.25
CA ALA A 318 -20.80 -9.78 -1.21
C ALA A 318 -20.98 -10.92 -0.18
N GLY A 319 -20.73 -10.62 1.10
CA GLY A 319 -20.87 -11.58 2.21
C GLY A 319 -19.58 -12.28 2.65
N SER A 320 -18.43 -11.98 2.04
CA SER A 320 -17.14 -12.47 2.52
C SER A 320 -16.70 -11.80 3.84
N THR A 321 -15.69 -12.37 4.51
CA THR A 321 -15.02 -11.74 5.68
C THR A 321 -14.20 -10.51 5.31
N GLN A 322 -13.90 -10.35 4.03
CA GLN A 322 -13.23 -9.19 3.46
C GLN A 322 -14.26 -8.20 2.89
N SER A 323 -13.89 -6.93 2.90
CA SER A 323 -14.65 -5.82 2.33
C SER A 323 -13.72 -4.96 1.49
N THR A 324 -14.29 -4.27 0.50
CA THR A 324 -13.57 -3.29 -0.31
C THR A 324 -14.08 -1.91 0.05
N THR A 325 -13.16 -1.02 0.41
CA THR A 325 -13.44 0.41 0.47
C THR A 325 -12.86 1.09 -0.76
N TYR A 326 -13.68 1.87 -1.45
CA TYR A 326 -13.27 2.66 -2.60
C TYR A 326 -12.92 4.08 -2.17
N LEU A 327 -11.78 4.58 -2.64
CA LEU A 327 -11.43 6.00 -2.54
C LEU A 327 -11.66 6.63 -3.91
N GLU A 328 -12.61 7.55 -3.94
CA GLU A 328 -12.99 8.30 -5.15
C GLU A 328 -12.28 9.65 -5.18
N HIS A 329 -12.04 10.15 -6.39
CA HIS A 329 -11.64 11.51 -6.67
C HIS A 329 -12.50 12.01 -7.84
N ASP A 330 -13.15 13.17 -7.69
CA ASP A 330 -14.07 13.74 -8.68
C ASP A 330 -15.14 12.76 -9.22
N GLY A 331 -15.69 11.93 -8.33
CA GLY A 331 -16.76 10.97 -8.66
C GLY A 331 -16.29 9.76 -9.48
N ARG A 332 -14.97 9.53 -9.61
CA ARG A 332 -14.41 8.33 -10.23
C ARG A 332 -13.62 7.51 -9.19
N PRO A 333 -13.79 6.18 -9.15
CA PRO A 333 -13.01 5.34 -8.24
C PRO A 333 -11.56 5.29 -8.70
N MET A 334 -10.64 5.85 -7.90
CA MET A 334 -9.21 5.82 -8.19
C MET A 334 -8.50 4.65 -7.50
N VAL A 335 -8.97 4.28 -6.30
CA VAL A 335 -8.32 3.26 -5.47
C VAL A 335 -9.36 2.32 -4.87
N ALA A 336 -9.04 1.03 -4.86
CA ALA A 336 -9.73 0.03 -4.07
C ALA A 336 -8.80 -0.50 -2.97
N VAL A 337 -9.26 -0.46 -1.73
CA VAL A 337 -8.56 -1.07 -0.59
C VAL A 337 -9.38 -2.27 -0.12
N VAL A 338 -8.83 -3.47 -0.31
CA VAL A 338 -9.39 -4.72 0.20
C VAL A 338 -8.85 -4.94 1.60
N HIS A 339 -9.72 -5.28 2.54
CA HIS A 339 -9.37 -5.47 3.96
C HIS A 339 -10.36 -6.38 4.70
N ASP A 340 -10.01 -6.84 5.90
CA ASP A 340 -10.94 -7.49 6.83
C ASP A 340 -12.07 -6.52 7.20
N ARG A 341 -13.31 -6.98 7.02
CA ARG A 341 -14.53 -6.18 7.26
C ARG A 341 -14.62 -5.67 8.70
N ALA A 342 -14.11 -6.43 9.67
CA ALA A 342 -14.17 -6.07 11.07
C ALA A 342 -13.23 -4.92 11.47
N LEU A 343 -12.23 -4.59 10.64
CA LEU A 343 -11.19 -3.61 10.98
C LEU A 343 -11.52 -2.19 10.52
N LEU A 344 -12.28 -2.04 9.43
CA LEU A 344 -12.41 -0.77 8.70
C LEU A 344 -13.86 -0.36 8.37
N ASP A 345 -14.89 -1.11 8.81
CA ASP A 345 -16.32 -0.76 8.67
C ASP A 345 -16.70 0.62 9.30
N GLY A 346 -15.79 1.26 10.05
CA GLY A 346 -15.96 2.60 10.63
C GLY A 346 -15.66 3.78 9.69
N GLY A 347 -15.01 3.55 8.54
CA GLY A 347 -14.70 4.56 7.51
C GLY A 347 -13.65 5.63 7.91
N ASP A 348 -13.48 5.92 9.20
CA ASP A 348 -12.66 7.05 9.65
C ASP A 348 -11.15 6.84 9.43
N LEU A 349 -10.64 5.61 9.54
CA LEU A 349 -9.23 5.32 9.27
C LEU A 349 -8.89 5.43 7.77
N LEU A 350 -9.78 4.97 6.88
CA LEU A 350 -9.59 5.10 5.42
C LEU A 350 -9.81 6.52 4.92
N ASN A 351 -10.66 7.31 5.59
CA ASN A 351 -10.74 8.74 5.31
C ASN A 351 -9.47 9.48 5.77
N SER A 352 -8.93 9.13 6.94
CA SER A 352 -7.72 9.75 7.50
C SER A 352 -6.46 9.35 6.72
N ALA A 353 -6.32 8.07 6.37
CA ALA A 353 -5.22 7.55 5.55
C ALA A 353 -5.48 7.74 4.05
N GLY A 354 -6.68 8.13 3.63
CA GLY A 354 -7.08 8.20 2.23
C GLY A 354 -6.32 9.26 1.45
N ALA A 355 -5.94 10.36 2.11
CA ALA A 355 -5.06 11.37 1.51
C ALA A 355 -3.68 10.78 1.19
N ALA A 356 -3.10 10.04 2.13
CA ALA A 356 -1.81 9.38 1.96
C ALA A 356 -1.87 8.27 0.89
N VAL A 357 -2.90 7.42 0.91
CA VAL A 357 -3.09 6.38 -0.11
C VAL A 357 -3.25 7.00 -1.50
N ARG A 358 -4.04 8.08 -1.65
CA ARG A 358 -4.15 8.80 -2.92
C ARG A 358 -2.81 9.37 -3.37
N MET A 359 -2.08 10.03 -2.47
CA MET A 359 -0.77 10.61 -2.76
C MET A 359 0.25 9.55 -3.21
N ALA A 360 0.26 8.37 -2.57
CA ALA A 360 1.12 7.26 -2.97
C ALA A 360 0.76 6.72 -4.37
N VAL A 361 -0.54 6.62 -4.68
CA VAL A 361 -1.04 6.21 -6.00
C VAL A 361 -0.65 7.22 -7.08
N ASP A 362 -0.79 8.51 -6.79
CA ASP A 362 -0.42 9.59 -7.72
C ASP A 362 1.10 9.63 -7.96
N ASN A 363 1.90 9.48 -6.90
CA ASN A 363 3.36 9.43 -7.01
C ASN A 363 3.80 8.22 -7.86
N ASP A 364 3.18 7.05 -7.65
CA ASP A 364 3.44 5.86 -8.48
C ASP A 364 3.05 6.05 -9.95
N ARG A 365 1.92 6.71 -10.20
CA ARG A 365 1.48 7.09 -11.56
C ARG A 365 2.50 8.01 -12.23
N LEU A 366 2.90 9.08 -11.54
CA LEU A 366 3.87 10.06 -12.04
C LEU A 366 5.24 9.42 -12.31
N ARG A 367 5.70 8.52 -11.44
CA ARG A 367 6.96 7.77 -11.64
C ARG A 367 6.91 6.87 -12.88
N THR A 368 5.78 6.20 -13.10
CA THR A 368 5.57 5.34 -14.28
C THR A 368 5.56 6.18 -15.55
N GLU A 369 4.87 7.32 -15.55
CA GLU A 369 4.80 8.24 -16.68
C GLU A 369 6.15 8.87 -17.00
N LEU A 370 6.89 9.33 -15.98
CA LEU A 370 8.24 9.85 -16.15
C LEU A 370 9.20 8.80 -16.73
N SER A 371 9.10 7.55 -16.26
CA SER A 371 9.94 6.46 -16.76
C SER A 371 9.66 6.16 -18.23
N ALA A 372 8.39 6.18 -18.64
CA ALA A 372 7.99 6.02 -20.03
C ALA A 372 8.50 7.17 -20.92
N GLN A 373 8.36 8.42 -20.47
CA GLN A 373 8.87 9.60 -21.19
C GLN A 373 10.40 9.57 -21.34
N LEU A 374 11.14 9.19 -20.29
CA LEU A 374 12.59 9.05 -20.36
C LEU A 374 13.01 7.97 -21.37
N ALA A 375 12.29 6.85 -21.42
CA ALA A 375 12.55 5.80 -22.41
C ALA A 375 12.30 6.31 -23.84
N GLU A 376 11.24 7.09 -24.05
CA GLU A 376 10.93 7.70 -25.36
C GLU A 376 12.00 8.71 -25.79
N VAL A 377 12.47 9.57 -24.87
CA VAL A 377 13.55 10.53 -25.15
C VAL A 377 14.85 9.82 -25.52
N ARG A 378 15.23 8.76 -24.79
CA ARG A 378 16.42 7.94 -25.12
C ARG A 378 16.29 7.31 -26.50
N ALA A 379 15.15 6.71 -26.81
CA ALA A 379 14.88 6.13 -28.12
C ALA A 379 14.93 7.17 -29.24
N SER A 380 14.43 8.39 -28.99
CA SER A 380 14.48 9.49 -29.95
C SER A 380 15.91 9.95 -30.23
N ARG A 381 16.74 10.14 -29.20
CA ARG A 381 18.17 10.52 -29.36
C ARG A 381 18.94 9.49 -30.17
N SER A 382 18.75 8.20 -29.89
CA SER A 382 19.39 7.12 -30.65
C SER A 382 19.04 7.20 -32.15
N ARG A 383 17.76 7.39 -32.49
CA ARG A 383 17.31 7.53 -33.89
C ARG A 383 17.95 8.70 -34.63
N ILE A 384 18.10 9.86 -33.95
CA ILE A 384 18.70 11.06 -34.55
C ILE A 384 20.18 10.82 -34.89
N VAL A 385 20.95 10.21 -33.99
CA VAL A 385 22.38 9.96 -34.21
C VAL A 385 22.59 8.96 -35.35
N VAL A 386 21.81 7.88 -35.39
CA VAL A 386 21.87 6.90 -36.49
C VAL A 386 21.50 7.55 -37.83
N ALA A 387 20.48 8.41 -37.87
CA ALA A 387 20.10 9.12 -39.08
C ALA A 387 21.21 10.08 -39.56
N ALA A 388 21.82 10.84 -38.65
CA ALA A 388 22.92 11.75 -38.98
C ALA A 388 24.15 11.00 -39.52
N ASP A 389 24.46 9.82 -38.97
CA ASP A 389 25.58 9.01 -39.42
C ASP A 389 25.35 8.39 -40.81
N ASN A 390 24.12 7.96 -41.10
CA ASN A 390 23.73 7.49 -42.43
C ASN A 390 23.83 8.59 -43.49
N GLU A 391 23.39 9.82 -43.18
CA GLU A 391 23.48 10.93 -44.12
C GLU A 391 24.93 11.35 -44.36
N ARG A 392 25.76 11.38 -43.30
CA ARG A 392 27.20 11.60 -43.43
C ARG A 392 27.84 10.56 -44.36
N ARG A 393 27.55 9.27 -44.18
CA ARG A 393 28.04 8.18 -45.05
C ARG A 393 27.59 8.33 -46.51
N ARG A 394 26.39 8.87 -46.74
CA ARG A 394 25.89 9.15 -48.09
C ARG A 394 26.67 10.30 -48.73
N LEU A 395 26.83 11.42 -48.01
CA LEU A 395 27.60 12.57 -48.49
C LEU A 395 29.06 12.22 -48.77
N GLU A 396 29.69 11.40 -47.92
CA GLU A 396 31.05 10.91 -48.11
C GLU A 396 31.19 10.08 -49.40
N ARG A 397 30.26 9.16 -49.66
CA ARG A 397 30.24 8.39 -50.92
C ARG A 397 30.03 9.27 -52.15
N ASP A 398 29.08 10.20 -52.09
CA ASP A 398 28.80 11.12 -53.20
C ASP A 398 30.04 12.01 -53.51
N LEU A 399 30.78 12.44 -52.47
CA LEU A 399 32.03 13.19 -52.62
C LEU A 399 33.18 12.32 -53.16
N HIS A 400 33.33 11.10 -52.64
CA HIS A 400 34.39 10.17 -53.05
C HIS A 400 34.22 9.71 -54.50
N ASP A 401 33.02 9.26 -54.87
CA ASP A 401 32.79 8.67 -56.20
C ASP A 401 32.54 9.75 -57.26
N GLY A 402 31.87 10.85 -56.91
CA GLY A 402 31.50 11.88 -57.87
C GLY A 402 32.56 12.95 -58.09
N ALA A 403 33.04 13.59 -57.01
CA ALA A 403 33.92 14.75 -57.12
C ALA A 403 35.38 14.36 -57.40
N GLN A 404 35.91 13.31 -56.75
CA GLN A 404 37.30 12.89 -56.96
C GLN A 404 37.54 12.38 -58.38
N GLN A 405 36.64 11.56 -58.94
CA GLN A 405 36.81 11.03 -60.29
C GLN A 405 36.89 12.15 -61.34
N ARG A 406 36.06 13.20 -61.20
CA ARG A 406 36.08 14.37 -62.10
C ARG A 406 37.36 15.17 -61.97
N LEU A 407 37.83 15.41 -60.73
CA LEU A 407 39.06 16.16 -60.50
C LEU A 407 40.30 15.40 -60.98
N VAL A 408 40.34 14.07 -60.86
CA VAL A 408 41.44 13.23 -61.40
C VAL A 408 41.48 13.31 -62.92
N SER A 409 40.33 13.20 -63.58
CA SER A 409 40.26 13.34 -65.04
C SER A 409 40.75 14.71 -65.50
N LEU A 410 40.29 15.78 -64.86
CA LEU A 410 40.72 17.15 -65.18
C LEU A 410 42.23 17.36 -64.95
N ALA A 411 42.81 16.77 -63.91
CA ALA A 411 44.24 16.82 -63.66
C ALA A 411 45.05 16.13 -64.77
N LEU A 412 44.58 14.97 -65.25
CA LEU A 412 45.22 14.24 -66.35
C LEU A 412 45.09 14.97 -67.70
N ASP A 413 43.92 15.54 -67.98
CA ASP A 413 43.67 16.34 -69.19
C ASP A 413 44.58 17.58 -69.22
N ALA A 414 44.72 18.27 -68.07
CA ALA A 414 45.61 19.41 -67.92
C ALA A 414 47.09 19.02 -68.12
N ARG A 415 47.57 17.93 -67.50
CA ARG A 415 48.96 17.45 -67.74
C ARG A 415 49.21 17.09 -69.21
N THR A 416 48.22 16.49 -69.87
CA THR A 416 48.32 16.11 -71.28
C THR A 416 48.35 17.35 -72.19
N ALA A 417 47.56 18.37 -71.87
CA ALA A 417 47.58 19.66 -72.56
C ALA A 417 48.91 20.40 -72.36
N ALA A 418 49.43 20.44 -71.12
CA ALA A 418 50.73 21.03 -70.81
C ALA A 418 51.87 20.34 -71.60
N ALA A 419 51.87 19.00 -71.65
CA ALA A 419 52.89 18.23 -72.38
C ALA A 419 52.86 18.49 -73.90
N LYS A 420 51.67 18.68 -74.50
CA LYS A 420 51.52 19.04 -75.92
C LYS A 420 51.95 20.47 -76.22
N LEU A 421 51.68 21.40 -75.31
CA LEU A 421 52.06 22.81 -75.44
C LEU A 421 53.57 23.00 -75.25
N ALA A 422 54.21 22.25 -74.35
CA ALA A 422 55.66 22.25 -74.17
C ALA A 422 56.44 21.72 -75.40
N ALA A 423 55.77 20.98 -76.30
CA ALA A 423 56.32 20.54 -77.58
C ALA A 423 56.18 21.61 -78.69
N GLY A 424 55.49 22.72 -78.44
CA GLY A 424 55.42 23.91 -79.31
C GLY A 424 56.09 25.13 -78.67
N ASP A 425 56.36 26.18 -79.46
CA ASP A 425 57.15 27.37 -79.07
C ASP A 425 56.45 28.36 -78.09
N ASP A 426 55.56 27.90 -77.20
CA ASP A 426 54.94 28.77 -76.17
C ASP A 426 55.05 28.20 -74.74
N PRO A 427 56.25 28.28 -74.13
CA PRO A 427 56.52 27.71 -72.80
C PRO A 427 55.72 28.37 -71.66
N ALA A 428 55.33 29.64 -71.79
CA ALA A 428 54.59 30.36 -70.75
C ALA A 428 53.16 29.82 -70.56
N VAL A 429 52.52 29.39 -71.66
CA VAL A 429 51.19 28.77 -71.62
C VAL A 429 51.29 27.33 -71.08
N ALA A 430 52.36 26.59 -71.41
CA ALA A 430 52.60 25.25 -70.88
C ALA A 430 52.78 25.26 -69.35
N ASP A 431 53.56 26.20 -68.81
CA ASP A 431 53.76 26.37 -67.37
C ASP A 431 52.45 26.72 -66.63
N SER A 432 51.61 27.57 -67.23
CA SER A 432 50.31 27.94 -66.66
C SER A 432 49.35 26.73 -66.57
N VAL A 433 49.36 25.85 -67.57
CA VAL A 433 48.54 24.62 -67.57
C VAL A 433 49.09 23.58 -66.60
N ALA A 434 50.41 23.49 -66.44
CA ALA A 434 51.05 22.66 -65.42
C ALA A 434 50.66 23.10 -64.00
N ALA A 435 50.66 24.41 -63.72
CA ALA A 435 50.22 24.95 -62.44
C ALA A 435 48.74 24.64 -62.13
N ILE A 436 47.87 24.61 -63.15
CA ILE A 436 46.47 24.18 -63.00
C ILE A 436 46.39 22.70 -62.63
N ALA A 437 47.21 21.84 -63.25
CA ALA A 437 47.26 20.41 -62.91
C ALA A 437 47.76 20.16 -61.47
N ASP A 438 48.74 20.93 -61.00
CA ASP A 438 49.25 20.84 -59.63
C ASP A 438 48.21 21.37 -58.62
N GLY A 439 47.50 22.45 -58.96
CA GLY A 439 46.36 22.95 -58.18
C GLY A 439 45.23 21.93 -58.05
N LEU A 440 44.88 21.22 -59.14
CA LEU A 440 43.90 20.12 -59.12
C LEU A 440 44.36 18.94 -58.26
N THR A 441 45.65 18.61 -58.31
CA THR A 441 46.25 17.54 -57.49
C THR A 441 46.22 17.91 -56.00
N THR A 442 46.46 19.18 -55.67
CA THR A 442 46.36 19.71 -54.31
C THR A 442 44.91 19.70 -53.82
N ALA A 443 43.96 20.16 -54.64
CA ALA A 443 42.53 20.10 -54.30
C ALA A 443 42.03 18.65 -54.12
N LEU A 444 42.56 17.69 -54.89
CA LEU A 444 42.31 16.26 -54.68
C LEU A 444 42.86 15.76 -53.35
N ALA A 445 44.05 16.21 -52.95
CA ALA A 445 44.63 15.87 -51.65
C ALA A 445 43.80 16.46 -50.50
N GLU A 446 43.35 17.71 -50.61
CA GLU A 446 42.47 18.37 -49.64
C GLU A 446 41.07 17.72 -49.57
N LEU A 447 40.50 17.33 -50.71
CA LEU A 447 39.21 16.62 -50.75
C LEU A 447 39.33 15.20 -50.18
N ARG A 448 40.50 14.56 -50.34
CA ARG A 448 40.82 13.28 -49.66
C ARG A 448 41.00 13.45 -48.16
N GLU A 449 41.62 14.55 -47.70
CA GLU A 449 41.70 14.89 -46.26
C GLU A 449 40.31 15.15 -45.66
N LEU A 450 39.43 15.85 -46.36
CA LEU A 450 38.04 16.09 -45.94
C LEU A 450 37.20 14.80 -45.91
N ALA A 451 37.46 13.87 -46.84
CA ALA A 451 36.80 12.57 -46.91
C ALA A 451 37.38 11.52 -45.95
N ARG A 452 38.46 11.80 -45.21
CA ARG A 452 39.10 10.82 -44.30
C ARG A 452 38.32 10.48 -43.03
N GLY A 453 37.08 10.95 -42.90
CA GLY A 453 36.17 10.57 -41.81
C GLY A 453 35.56 9.16 -41.89
N ILE A 454 36.11 8.24 -42.69
CA ILE A 454 35.40 7.01 -43.05
C ILE A 454 35.66 5.87 -42.06
N HIS A 455 34.55 5.40 -41.50
CA HIS A 455 34.31 4.06 -40.95
C HIS A 455 34.58 3.01 -42.06
N PRO A 456 35.72 2.30 -42.03
CA PRO A 456 36.17 1.49 -43.17
C PRO A 456 35.28 0.26 -43.32
N SER A 457 35.04 -0.18 -44.57
CA SER A 457 34.38 -1.48 -44.83
C SER A 457 35.04 -2.61 -44.05
N ILE A 458 36.35 -2.53 -43.85
CA ILE A 458 37.14 -3.45 -43.02
C ILE A 458 36.64 -3.55 -41.56
N LEU A 459 36.02 -2.51 -41.01
CA LEU A 459 35.41 -2.54 -39.67
C LEU A 459 34.10 -3.32 -39.67
N VAL A 460 33.31 -3.19 -40.73
CA VAL A 460 32.07 -3.95 -40.92
C VAL A 460 32.39 -5.43 -41.19
N ASP A 461 33.34 -5.68 -42.08
CA ASP A 461 33.65 -7.00 -42.62
C ASP A 461 34.59 -7.81 -41.70
N GLU A 462 35.59 -7.16 -41.10
CA GLU A 462 36.68 -7.83 -40.36
C GLU A 462 36.82 -7.38 -38.89
N GLY A 463 36.16 -6.27 -38.50
CA GLY A 463 36.08 -5.80 -37.11
C GLY A 463 37.13 -4.80 -36.67
N LEU A 464 37.10 -4.50 -35.37
CA LEU A 464 37.86 -3.38 -34.80
C LEU A 464 39.37 -3.57 -34.93
N VAL A 465 39.89 -4.77 -34.71
CA VAL A 465 41.34 -5.03 -34.75
C VAL A 465 41.94 -4.78 -36.15
N PRO A 466 41.42 -5.37 -37.25
CA PRO A 466 41.94 -5.09 -38.60
C PRO A 466 41.77 -3.63 -39.00
N ALA A 467 40.65 -3.00 -38.61
CA ALA A 467 40.40 -1.59 -38.86
C ALA A 467 41.44 -0.68 -38.20
N LEU A 468 41.79 -0.94 -36.93
CA LEU A 468 42.78 -0.15 -36.21
C LEU A 468 44.21 -0.36 -36.72
N ARG A 469 44.57 -1.58 -37.16
CA ARG A 469 45.86 -1.81 -37.83
C ARG A 469 45.97 -1.00 -39.11
N SER A 470 44.95 -1.08 -39.96
CA SER A 470 44.89 -0.32 -41.21
C SER A 470 44.92 1.19 -40.98
N LEU A 471 44.29 1.67 -39.91
CA LEU A 471 44.34 3.08 -39.49
C LEU A 471 45.74 3.48 -39.00
N SER A 472 46.42 2.63 -38.23
CA SER A 472 47.77 2.90 -37.73
C SER A 472 48.82 3.02 -38.85
N GLU A 473 48.73 2.18 -39.89
CA GLU A 473 49.64 2.21 -41.04
C GLU A 473 49.51 3.47 -41.89
N ARG A 474 48.33 4.11 -41.89
CA ARG A 474 48.04 5.32 -42.67
C ARG A 474 48.16 6.61 -41.88
N SER A 475 48.43 6.54 -40.58
CA SER A 475 48.51 7.70 -39.71
C SER A 475 49.73 8.57 -40.07
N ALA A 476 49.57 9.89 -40.01
CA ALA A 476 50.67 10.83 -40.24
C ALA A 476 51.67 10.86 -39.06
N VAL A 477 51.24 10.41 -37.87
CA VAL A 477 52.07 10.27 -36.66
C VAL A 477 52.21 8.78 -36.35
N PRO A 478 53.41 8.28 -35.99
CA PRO A 478 53.60 6.89 -35.55
C PRO A 478 52.60 6.48 -34.48
N VAL A 479 51.90 5.35 -34.70
CA VAL A 479 50.87 4.83 -33.77
C VAL A 479 51.31 3.52 -33.16
N ARG A 480 51.30 3.47 -31.82
CA ARG A 480 51.58 2.28 -31.03
C ARG A 480 50.30 1.66 -30.48
N LEU A 481 49.87 0.53 -31.05
CA LEU A 481 48.74 -0.26 -30.55
C LEU A 481 49.19 -1.14 -29.37
N LEU A 482 48.74 -0.84 -28.15
CA LEU A 482 49.17 -1.52 -26.92
C LEU A 482 48.31 -2.75 -26.59
N ALA A 483 46.99 -2.63 -26.72
CA ALA A 483 46.04 -3.70 -26.46
C ALA A 483 44.79 -3.47 -27.31
N VAL A 484 44.30 -4.51 -27.99
CA VAL A 484 42.98 -4.49 -28.64
C VAL A 484 42.36 -5.88 -28.49
N PRO A 485 41.13 -6.02 -27.95
CA PRO A 485 40.50 -7.32 -27.78
C PRO A 485 40.23 -7.96 -29.15
N PRO A 486 40.47 -9.28 -29.33
CA PRO A 486 40.20 -9.97 -30.60
C PRO A 486 38.70 -10.27 -30.82
N GLU A 487 37.86 -10.05 -29.81
CA GLU A 487 36.41 -10.29 -29.89
C GLU A 487 35.70 -9.21 -30.71
N ARG A 488 34.53 -9.55 -31.25
CA ARG A 488 33.63 -8.63 -31.94
C ARG A 488 32.68 -7.98 -30.94
N PHE A 489 32.45 -6.69 -31.11
CA PHE A 489 31.43 -5.94 -30.38
C PHE A 489 30.23 -5.64 -31.27
N GLU A 490 29.14 -5.14 -30.68
CA GLU A 490 28.00 -4.66 -31.46
C GLU A 490 28.49 -3.59 -32.47
N PRO A 491 28.04 -3.62 -33.74
CA PRO A 491 28.54 -2.72 -34.77
C PRO A 491 28.51 -1.23 -34.40
N ALA A 492 27.50 -0.81 -33.62
CA ALA A 492 27.40 0.56 -33.11
C ALA A 492 28.54 0.91 -32.13
N ILE A 493 28.96 -0.01 -31.26
CA ILE A 493 30.06 0.17 -30.31
C ILE A 493 31.39 0.22 -31.07
N GLU A 494 31.62 -0.71 -32.01
CA GLU A 494 32.84 -0.71 -32.84
C GLU A 494 32.96 0.57 -33.66
N ALA A 495 31.84 1.08 -34.19
CA ALA A 495 31.80 2.33 -34.93
C ALA A 495 32.20 3.53 -34.08
N VAL A 496 31.66 3.64 -32.87
CA VAL A 496 31.99 4.74 -31.94
C VAL A 496 33.45 4.63 -31.50
N ALA A 497 33.93 3.44 -31.13
CA ALA A 497 35.32 3.23 -30.74
C ALA A 497 36.31 3.61 -31.85
N TYR A 498 36.06 3.14 -33.07
CA TYR A 498 36.88 3.49 -34.23
C TYR A 498 36.85 5.00 -34.52
N PHE A 499 35.67 5.62 -34.47
CA PHE A 499 35.52 7.05 -34.70
C PHE A 499 36.32 7.87 -33.69
N VAL A 500 36.24 7.50 -32.40
CA VAL A 500 37.02 8.16 -31.33
C VAL A 500 38.52 8.08 -31.61
N ILE A 501 39.02 6.92 -31.99
CA ILE A 501 40.45 6.72 -32.28
C ILE A 501 40.88 7.51 -33.52
N SER A 502 40.09 7.44 -34.61
CA SER A 502 40.39 8.14 -35.86
C SER A 502 40.45 9.66 -35.68
N GLU A 503 39.46 10.24 -34.99
CA GLU A 503 39.42 11.68 -34.73
C GLU A 503 40.55 12.11 -33.78
N ALA A 504 40.87 11.31 -32.76
CA ALA A 504 41.98 11.57 -31.86
C ALA A 504 43.33 11.58 -32.60
N LEU A 505 43.57 10.63 -33.52
CA LEU A 505 44.77 10.60 -34.36
C LEU A 505 44.83 11.81 -35.31
N ALA A 506 43.71 12.19 -35.92
CA ALA A 506 43.64 13.38 -36.77
C ALA A 506 43.96 14.67 -36.00
N ASN A 507 43.47 14.78 -34.76
CA ASN A 507 43.77 15.90 -33.87
C ASN A 507 45.25 15.93 -33.48
N ALA A 508 45.84 14.77 -33.16
CA ALA A 508 47.26 14.67 -32.86
C ALA A 508 48.13 15.15 -34.03
N ALA A 509 47.81 14.71 -35.26
CA ALA A 509 48.52 15.11 -36.47
C ALA A 509 48.43 16.61 -36.75
N LYS A 510 47.28 17.24 -36.50
CA LYS A 510 47.04 18.67 -36.78
C LYS A 510 47.55 19.60 -35.69
N HIS A 511 47.48 19.17 -34.43
CA HIS A 511 47.58 20.08 -33.28
C HIS A 511 48.67 19.73 -32.30
N ALA A 512 49.04 18.47 -32.14
CA ALA A 512 49.89 18.04 -31.02
C ALA A 512 51.40 18.21 -31.30
N SER A 513 51.84 18.15 -32.56
CA SER A 513 53.28 18.01 -32.89
C SER A 513 53.92 16.84 -32.13
N ALA A 514 53.17 15.74 -32.00
CA ALA A 514 53.56 14.53 -31.29
C ALA A 514 54.57 13.69 -32.10
N GLU A 515 55.47 13.00 -31.40
CA GLU A 515 56.40 12.03 -31.99
C GLU A 515 55.76 10.63 -32.06
N GLU A 516 54.91 10.28 -31.09
CA GLU A 516 54.18 9.02 -31.05
C GLU A 516 52.78 9.18 -30.43
N VAL A 517 51.81 8.41 -30.92
CA VAL A 517 50.50 8.23 -30.29
C VAL A 517 50.30 6.79 -29.87
N SER A 518 49.94 6.56 -28.61
CA SER A 518 49.58 5.24 -28.09
C SER A 518 48.07 5.05 -28.04
N VAL A 519 47.60 3.87 -28.44
CA VAL A 519 46.18 3.49 -28.42
C VAL A 519 46.02 2.16 -27.68
N ALA A 520 45.14 2.14 -26.69
CA ALA A 520 44.77 0.96 -25.92
C ALA A 520 43.24 0.81 -25.88
N VAL A 521 42.76 -0.36 -26.27
CA VAL A 521 41.37 -0.78 -26.18
C VAL A 521 41.29 -1.98 -25.24
N ARG A 522 40.46 -1.91 -24.21
CA ARG A 522 40.33 -2.94 -23.18
C ARG A 522 38.88 -3.14 -22.79
N ARG A 523 38.47 -4.38 -22.53
CA ARG A 523 37.18 -4.67 -21.90
C ARG A 523 37.38 -4.81 -20.39
N VAL A 524 36.65 -4.01 -19.61
CA VAL A 524 36.67 -4.03 -18.14
C VAL A 524 35.23 -3.87 -17.65
N ASP A 525 34.77 -4.80 -16.80
CA ASP A 525 33.46 -4.74 -16.14
C ASP A 525 32.27 -4.46 -17.08
N GLY A 526 32.26 -5.10 -18.26
CA GLY A 526 31.19 -4.91 -19.24
C GLY A 526 31.23 -3.57 -19.99
N ARG A 527 32.39 -2.89 -19.99
CA ARG A 527 32.64 -1.65 -20.74
C ARG A 527 33.89 -1.79 -21.61
N LEU A 528 33.85 -1.18 -22.78
CA LEU A 528 34.96 -1.00 -23.69
C LEU A 528 35.64 0.34 -23.37
N LEU A 529 36.82 0.26 -22.76
CA LEU A 529 37.70 1.39 -22.49
C LEU A 529 38.59 1.61 -23.70
N VAL A 530 38.49 2.79 -24.29
CA VAL A 530 39.30 3.23 -25.42
C VAL A 530 40.14 4.43 -24.95
N GLU A 531 41.45 4.21 -24.83
CA GLU A 531 42.42 5.18 -24.33
C GLU A 531 43.39 5.55 -25.45
N ILE A 532 43.48 6.82 -25.79
CA ILE A 532 44.41 7.39 -26.76
C ILE A 532 45.28 8.40 -26.04
N ARG A 533 46.60 8.33 -26.22
CA ARG A 533 47.54 9.27 -25.60
C ARG A 533 48.63 9.67 -26.58
N ASP A 534 48.75 10.97 -26.85
CA ASP A 534 49.88 11.56 -27.56
C ASP A 534 50.92 12.15 -26.61
N ASP A 535 52.15 12.31 -27.08
CA ASP A 535 53.28 12.90 -26.37
C ASP A 535 53.58 14.36 -26.79
N GLY A 536 52.62 15.02 -27.44
CA GLY A 536 52.80 16.35 -27.99
C GLY A 536 52.66 17.48 -26.98
N LYS A 537 52.40 18.68 -27.49
CA LYS A 537 52.39 19.92 -26.69
C LYS A 537 51.22 20.05 -25.70
N GLY A 538 50.18 19.22 -25.79
CA GLY A 538 48.96 19.32 -24.96
C GLY A 538 48.22 20.65 -25.12
N GLY A 539 47.31 20.96 -24.18
CA GLY A 539 46.52 22.20 -24.17
C GLY A 539 45.27 22.18 -25.06
N ALA A 540 44.70 21.01 -25.31
CA ALA A 540 43.42 20.88 -26.03
C ALA A 540 42.26 21.45 -25.21
N ASP A 541 41.39 22.25 -25.85
CA ASP A 541 40.17 22.79 -25.24
C ASP A 541 39.05 21.74 -25.30
N PRO A 542 38.58 21.19 -24.16
CA PRO A 542 37.51 20.18 -24.12
C PRO A 542 36.19 20.67 -24.72
N GLU A 543 35.93 21.98 -24.71
CA GLU A 543 34.72 22.59 -25.27
C GLU A 543 34.84 22.93 -26.76
N GLY A 544 36.02 22.68 -27.36
CA GLY A 544 36.25 22.82 -28.78
C GLY A 544 35.31 21.94 -29.61
N SER A 545 34.89 22.42 -30.78
CA SER A 545 33.87 21.76 -31.62
C SER A 545 34.20 20.30 -31.96
N GLY A 546 35.48 19.96 -32.13
CA GLY A 546 35.93 18.58 -32.38
C GLY A 546 35.73 17.64 -31.20
N LEU A 547 36.17 18.04 -29.99
CA LEU A 547 36.04 17.21 -28.78
C LEU A 547 34.60 17.13 -28.27
N ARG A 548 33.81 18.18 -28.48
CA ARG A 548 32.37 18.18 -28.20
C ARG A 548 31.60 17.21 -29.11
N GLY A 549 31.94 17.17 -30.40
CA GLY A 549 31.37 16.19 -31.33
C GLY A 549 31.72 14.74 -30.99
N LEU A 550 32.92 14.50 -30.45
CA LEU A 550 33.33 13.21 -29.89
C LEU A 550 32.50 12.82 -28.65
N ALA A 551 32.30 13.76 -27.72
CA ALA A 551 31.52 13.53 -26.52
C ALA A 551 30.05 13.18 -26.84
N ASP A 552 29.44 13.90 -27.78
CA ASP A 552 28.05 13.65 -28.22
C ASP A 552 27.89 12.26 -28.85
N ARG A 553 28.85 11.81 -29.67
CA ARG A 553 28.83 10.47 -30.29
C ARG A 553 29.01 9.35 -29.27
N VAL A 554 29.88 9.53 -28.28
CA VAL A 554 30.06 8.55 -27.20
C VAL A 554 28.84 8.49 -26.30
N ALA A 555 28.21 9.63 -25.99
CA ALA A 555 26.98 9.69 -25.20
C ALA A 555 25.77 9.03 -25.89
N ALA A 556 25.76 8.98 -27.23
CA ALA A 556 24.69 8.35 -28.01
C ALA A 556 24.55 6.83 -27.78
N VAL A 557 25.64 6.19 -27.36
CA VAL A 557 25.70 4.76 -27.00
C VAL A 557 25.83 4.57 -25.48
N ASP A 558 25.31 5.52 -24.69
CA ASP A 558 25.38 5.55 -23.23
C ASP A 558 26.82 5.51 -22.66
N GLY A 559 27.79 5.94 -23.47
CA GLY A 559 29.20 6.05 -23.09
C GLY A 559 29.57 7.39 -22.45
N ARG A 560 30.78 7.47 -21.90
CA ARG A 560 31.38 8.68 -21.34
C ARG A 560 32.73 8.96 -21.99
N LEU A 561 32.99 10.21 -22.37
CA LEU A 561 34.29 10.69 -22.82
C LEU A 561 34.93 11.57 -21.75
N SER A 562 36.23 11.42 -21.54
CA SER A 562 37.06 12.30 -20.71
C SER A 562 38.34 12.66 -21.46
N VAL A 563 38.79 13.89 -21.30
CA VAL A 563 39.98 14.42 -21.96
C VAL A 563 40.84 15.10 -20.90
N ASP A 564 42.12 14.74 -20.85
CA ASP A 564 43.14 15.38 -20.03
C ASP A 564 44.26 15.87 -20.95
N SER A 565 44.50 17.18 -21.02
CA SER A 565 45.48 17.78 -21.93
C SER A 565 46.30 18.88 -21.23
N PRO A 566 47.15 18.53 -20.26
CA PRO A 566 47.99 19.51 -19.60
C PRO A 566 48.98 20.12 -20.62
N PRO A 567 49.18 21.46 -20.63
CA PRO A 567 50.20 22.08 -21.47
C PRO A 567 51.58 21.44 -21.23
N GLY A 568 52.23 21.02 -22.31
CA GLY A 568 53.55 20.38 -22.32
C GLY A 568 53.59 18.90 -21.93
N ARG A 569 52.45 18.21 -21.74
CA ARG A 569 52.41 16.79 -21.32
C ARG A 569 51.60 15.87 -22.25
N GLY A 570 51.30 16.33 -23.47
CA GLY A 570 50.46 15.62 -24.43
C GLY A 570 48.96 15.69 -24.11
N THR A 571 48.15 15.00 -24.91
CA THR A 571 46.71 14.82 -24.66
C THR A 571 46.39 13.35 -24.43
N SER A 572 45.51 13.10 -23.47
CA SER A 572 44.90 11.81 -23.20
C SER A 572 43.39 11.89 -23.39
N VAL A 573 42.85 11.01 -24.23
CA VAL A 573 41.42 10.87 -24.49
C VAL A 573 41.00 9.48 -24.04
N LEU A 574 40.03 9.41 -23.14
CA LEU A 574 39.49 8.16 -22.61
C LEU A 574 37.97 8.11 -22.87
N ALA A 575 37.53 7.11 -23.64
CA ALA A 575 36.13 6.79 -23.86
C ALA A 575 35.76 5.48 -23.14
N GLU A 576 34.68 5.51 -22.38
CA GLU A 576 34.08 4.38 -21.67
C GLU A 576 32.74 4.05 -22.33
N ILE A 577 32.66 2.94 -23.07
CA ILE A 577 31.46 2.57 -23.82
C ILE A 577 30.86 1.29 -23.23
N PRO A 578 29.60 1.25 -22.77
CA PRO A 578 28.95 0.01 -22.35
C PRO A 578 29.01 -1.05 -23.46
N CYS A 579 29.51 -2.23 -23.13
CA CYS A 579 29.58 -3.38 -24.04
C CYS A 579 29.07 -4.63 -23.28
N VAL A 580 27.76 -4.64 -23.04
CA VAL A 580 27.08 -5.83 -22.52
C VAL A 580 26.84 -6.74 -23.72
N SER A 581 27.52 -7.89 -23.73
CA SER A 581 27.29 -8.96 -24.70
C SER A 581 25.94 -9.61 -24.52
#